data_AF-A0A7J0EV20-F1
#
_entry.id   AF-A0A7J0EV20-F1
#
_cell.length_a   1.000
_cell.length_b   1.000
_cell.length_c   1.000
_cell.angle_alpha   90.00
_cell.angle_beta   90.00
_cell.angle_gamma   90.00
#
_symmetry.space_group_name_H-M   'P 1'
#
loop_
_entity.id
_entity.type
_entity.pdbx_description
1 polymer ?
#
loop_
_entity_poly.entity_id
_entity_poly.type
_entity_poly.pdbx_seq_one_letter_code
_entity_poly.pdbx_strand_id
1 'polypeptide(L)'
;MQETIQRYRNHRKDVHNTLREQHLQQLKQEAIELMKKIELLEASKRKLLGEDLGSCTCEELQQIQQQLEQSLKRIRERKIQVFKEQMDQLKEKEKTLAAENAMLCEIREKIGQQARQESNEDREMVALTESSENSDVETELFIGPPEGRIKRTLTSLYI
;
A
#
# COMPACT_ATOMS: atom_id res chain seq x y z
N MET A 1 -40.77 -32.55 -60.53
CA MET A 1 -39.38 -32.18 -60.17
C MET A 1 -39.32 -30.96 -59.25
N GLN A 2 -39.97 -29.84 -59.59
CA GLN A 2 -40.02 -28.63 -58.74
C GLN A 2 -40.66 -28.85 -57.36
N GLU A 3 -41.76 -29.60 -57.28
CA GLU A 3 -42.41 -29.92 -56.00
C GLU A 3 -41.49 -30.66 -55.04
N THR A 4 -40.67 -31.58 -55.56
CA THR A 4 -39.71 -32.34 -54.76
C THR A 4 -38.65 -31.40 -54.17
N ILE A 5 -38.12 -30.49 -54.99
CA ILE A 5 -37.15 -29.46 -54.56
C ILE A 5 -37.77 -28.55 -53.49
N GLN A 6 -39.04 -28.17 -53.64
CA GLN A 6 -39.73 -27.32 -52.68
C GLN A 6 -39.92 -28.03 -51.33
N ARG A 7 -40.29 -29.32 -51.34
CA ARG A 7 -40.37 -30.13 -50.12
C ARG A 7 -39.04 -30.19 -49.38
N TYR A 8 -37.93 -30.41 -50.09
CA TYR A 8 -36.59 -30.40 -49.49
C TYR A 8 -36.22 -29.04 -48.91
N ARG A 9 -36.54 -27.94 -49.61
CA ARG A 9 -36.28 -26.58 -49.11
C ARG A 9 -37.07 -26.28 -47.84
N ASN A 10 -38.34 -26.67 -47.80
CA ASN A 10 -39.19 -26.49 -46.62
C ASN A 10 -38.66 -27.31 -45.45
N HIS A 11 -38.39 -28.61 -45.67
CA HIS A 11 -37.84 -29.49 -44.64
C HIS A 11 -36.52 -28.96 -44.06
N ARG A 12 -35.62 -28.45 -44.91
CA ARG A 12 -34.35 -27.85 -44.45
C ARG A 12 -34.56 -26.58 -43.61
N LYS A 13 -35.55 -25.75 -43.93
CA LYS A 13 -35.91 -24.57 -43.12
C LYS A 13 -36.53 -24.98 -41.79
N ASP A 14 -37.39 -25.98 -41.79
CA ASP A 14 -38.03 -26.48 -40.58
C ASP A 14 -36.99 -27.07 -39.62
N VAL A 15 -36.07 -27.90 -40.11
CA VAL A 15 -34.94 -28.43 -39.31
C VAL A 15 -34.09 -27.29 -38.72
N HIS A 16 -33.79 -26.25 -39.50
CA HIS A 16 -33.03 -25.11 -39.02
C HIS A 16 -33.79 -24.31 -37.94
N ASN A 17 -35.09 -24.09 -38.13
CA ASN A 17 -35.93 -23.41 -37.15
C ASN A 17 -36.04 -24.21 -35.85
N THR A 18 -36.24 -25.53 -35.94
CA THR A 18 -36.28 -26.42 -34.78
C THR A 18 -34.97 -26.40 -34.00
N LEU A 19 -33.82 -26.47 -34.68
CA LEU A 19 -32.51 -26.38 -34.02
C LEU A 19 -32.31 -25.04 -33.32
N ARG A 20 -32.72 -23.94 -33.97
CA ARG A 20 -32.66 -22.59 -33.40
C ARG A 20 -33.57 -22.46 -32.17
N GLU A 21 -34.77 -23.03 -32.23
CA GLU A 21 -35.71 -23.04 -31.12
C GLU A 21 -35.19 -23.86 -29.94
N GLN A 22 -34.62 -25.04 -30.19
CA GLN A 22 -33.95 -25.86 -29.18
C GLN A 22 -32.79 -25.10 -28.52
N HIS A 23 -31.94 -24.44 -29.31
CA HIS A 23 -30.84 -23.63 -28.79
C HIS A 23 -31.35 -22.45 -27.94
N LEU A 24 -32.43 -21.78 -28.36
CA LEU A 24 -33.04 -20.72 -27.57
C LEU A 24 -33.64 -21.25 -26.26
N GLN A 25 -34.25 -22.43 -26.27
CA GLN A 25 -34.74 -23.10 -25.06
C GLN A 25 -33.61 -23.47 -24.12
N GLN A 26 -32.49 -23.98 -24.64
CA GLN A 26 -31.29 -24.27 -23.86
C GLN A 26 -30.74 -23.00 -23.18
N LEU A 27 -30.56 -21.91 -23.93
CA LEU A 27 -30.09 -20.64 -23.36
C LEU A 27 -31.03 -20.09 -22.28
N LYS A 28 -32.35 -20.23 -22.46
CA LYS A 28 -33.33 -19.84 -21.43
C LYS A 28 -33.17 -20.68 -20.17
N GLN A 29 -32.97 -21.98 -20.32
CA GLN A 29 -32.76 -22.89 -19.20
C GLN A 29 -31.47 -22.56 -18.45
N GLU A 30 -30.38 -22.33 -19.17
CA GLU A 30 -29.09 -21.89 -18.60
C GLU A 30 -29.23 -20.58 -17.83
N ALA A 31 -29.97 -19.60 -18.38
CA ALA A 31 -30.23 -18.34 -17.71
C ALA A 31 -31.00 -18.53 -16.38
N ILE A 32 -32.01 -19.41 -16.37
CA ILE A 32 -32.78 -19.74 -15.16
C ILE A 32 -31.86 -20.41 -14.12
N GLU A 33 -31.00 -21.32 -14.54
CA GLU A 33 -30.06 -22.01 -13.64
C GLU A 33 -29.03 -21.06 -13.04
N LEU A 34 -28.49 -20.13 -13.84
CA LEU A 34 -27.60 -19.08 -13.37
C LEU A 34 -28.30 -18.17 -12.36
N MET A 35 -29.55 -17.78 -12.61
CA MET A 35 -30.33 -16.94 -11.71
C MET A 35 -30.54 -17.63 -10.35
N LYS A 36 -30.95 -18.91 -10.35
CA LYS A 36 -31.06 -19.71 -9.13
C LYS A 36 -29.74 -19.79 -8.37
N LYS A 37 -28.62 -19.94 -9.08
CA LYS A 37 -27.29 -20.00 -8.46
C LYS A 37 -26.92 -18.68 -7.79
N ILE A 38 -27.25 -17.54 -8.41
CA ILE A 38 -27.05 -16.22 -7.82
C ILE A 38 -27.87 -16.10 -6.54
N GLU A 39 -29.17 -16.42 -6.59
CA GLU A 39 -30.05 -16.35 -5.42
C GLU A 39 -29.54 -17.19 -4.24
N LEU A 40 -29.06 -18.41 -4.51
CA LEU A 40 -28.47 -19.28 -3.49
C LEU A 40 -27.19 -18.69 -2.89
N LEU A 41 -26.32 -18.10 -3.71
CA LEU A 41 -25.09 -17.46 -3.25
C LEU A 41 -25.40 -16.21 -2.41
N GLU A 42 -26.38 -15.41 -2.80
CA GLU A 42 -26.81 -14.23 -2.05
C GLU A 42 -27.47 -14.59 -0.72
N ALA A 43 -28.31 -15.64 -0.69
CA ALA A 43 -28.87 -16.17 0.54
C ALA A 43 -27.77 -16.68 1.50
N SER A 44 -26.79 -17.42 0.97
CA SER A 44 -25.64 -17.88 1.75
C SER A 44 -24.80 -16.72 2.30
N LYS A 45 -24.56 -15.69 1.47
CA LYS A 45 -23.87 -14.47 1.90
C LYS A 45 -24.59 -13.77 3.05
N ARG A 46 -25.92 -13.57 2.95
CA ARG A 46 -26.73 -12.98 4.03
C ARG A 46 -26.59 -13.76 5.34
N LYS A 47 -26.70 -15.10 5.29
CA LYS A 47 -26.47 -15.96 6.45
C LYS A 47 -25.08 -15.77 7.07
N LEU A 48 -24.03 -15.69 6.25
CA LEU A 48 -22.65 -15.42 6.73
C LEU A 48 -22.49 -14.02 7.35
N LEU A 49 -23.32 -13.06 6.96
CA LEU A 49 -23.39 -11.72 7.54
C LEU A 49 -24.26 -11.65 8.81
N GLY A 50 -24.89 -12.75 9.20
CA GLY A 50 -25.77 -12.82 10.35
C GLY A 50 -27.22 -12.41 10.07
N GLU A 51 -27.60 -12.31 8.80
CA GLU A 51 -28.94 -11.95 8.34
C GLU A 51 -29.78 -13.21 8.06
N ASP A 52 -31.11 -13.12 8.19
CA ASP A 52 -32.09 -14.17 7.85
C ASP A 52 -31.87 -15.55 8.52
N LEU A 53 -31.23 -15.55 9.69
CA LEU A 53 -30.89 -16.76 10.44
C LEU A 53 -32.08 -17.50 11.04
N GLY A 54 -33.27 -16.88 11.13
CA GLY A 54 -34.46 -17.49 11.74
C GLY A 54 -34.96 -18.76 11.03
N SER A 55 -34.53 -18.98 9.78
CA SER A 55 -34.83 -20.18 8.99
C SER A 55 -33.75 -21.28 9.09
N CYS A 56 -32.62 -21.00 9.74
CA CYS A 56 -31.50 -21.92 9.82
C CYS A 56 -31.72 -22.98 10.89
N THR A 57 -31.25 -24.20 10.62
CA THR A 57 -31.20 -25.26 11.63
C THR A 57 -30.02 -25.04 12.59
N CYS A 58 -30.04 -25.72 13.74
CA CYS A 58 -28.92 -25.66 14.68
C CYS A 58 -27.59 -26.12 14.05
N GLU A 59 -27.64 -27.16 13.21
CA GLU A 59 -26.47 -27.66 12.47
C GLU A 59 -25.94 -26.64 11.47
N GLU A 60 -26.82 -25.99 10.70
CA GLU A 60 -26.43 -24.93 9.76
C GLU A 60 -25.78 -23.74 10.49
N LEU A 61 -26.34 -23.33 11.63
CA LEU A 61 -25.76 -22.26 12.44
C LEU A 61 -24.37 -22.62 12.98
N GLN A 62 -24.18 -23.86 13.43
CA GLN A 62 -22.88 -24.36 13.88
C GLN A 62 -21.84 -24.36 12.75
N GLN A 63 -22.24 -24.75 11.53
CA GLN A 63 -21.35 -24.70 10.36
C GLN A 63 -20.96 -23.26 10.00
N ILE A 64 -21.93 -22.33 9.99
CA ILE A 64 -21.68 -20.90 9.75
C ILE A 64 -20.70 -20.35 10.79
N GLN A 65 -20.94 -20.62 12.07
CA GLN A 65 -20.05 -20.21 13.15
C GLN A 65 -18.63 -20.73 12.94
N GLN A 66 -18.48 -22.04 12.70
CA GLN A 66 -17.16 -22.66 12.51
C GLN A 66 -16.43 -22.06 11.29
N GLN A 67 -17.14 -21.81 10.19
CA GLN A 67 -16.57 -21.18 9.00
C GLN A 67 -16.09 -19.74 9.29
N LEU A 68 -16.88 -18.96 10.03
CA LEU A 68 -16.50 -17.60 10.42
C LEU A 68 -15.30 -17.59 11.38
N GLU A 69 -15.28 -18.47 12.38
CA GLU A 69 -14.15 -18.59 13.30
C GLU A 69 -12.84 -18.94 12.58
N GLN A 70 -12.87 -19.94 11.70
CA GLN A 70 -11.70 -20.35 10.94
C GLN A 70 -11.21 -19.25 9.99
N SER A 71 -12.12 -18.58 9.28
CA SER A 71 -11.75 -17.50 8.35
C SER A 71 -11.19 -16.29 9.09
N LEU A 72 -11.79 -15.90 10.23
CA LEU A 72 -11.27 -14.82 11.08
C LEU A 72 -9.89 -15.15 11.64
N LYS A 73 -9.67 -16.39 12.09
CA LYS A 73 -8.36 -16.85 12.55
C LYS A 73 -7.30 -16.66 11.44
N ARG A 74 -7.57 -17.15 10.23
CA ARG A 74 -6.66 -17.00 9.07
C ARG A 74 -6.38 -15.53 8.74
N ILE A 75 -7.41 -14.68 8.75
CA ILE A 75 -7.26 -13.23 8.50
C ILE A 75 -6.35 -12.58 9.55
N ARG A 76 -6.58 -12.88 10.83
CA ARG A 76 -5.77 -12.35 11.94
C ARG A 76 -4.33 -12.80 11.85
N GLU A 77 -4.10 -14.10 11.62
CA GLU A 77 -2.75 -14.66 11.42
C GLU A 77 -2.02 -13.97 10.28
N ARG A 78 -2.68 -13.78 9.13
CA ARG A 78 -2.07 -13.09 7.99
C ARG A 78 -1.78 -11.62 8.29
N LYS A 79 -2.69 -10.91 8.97
CA LYS A 79 -2.45 -9.51 9.38
C LYS A 79 -1.24 -9.40 10.31
N ILE A 80 -1.15 -10.27 11.32
CA ILE A 80 -0.02 -10.29 12.25
C ILE A 80 1.28 -10.55 11.50
N GLN A 81 1.29 -11.52 10.59
CA GLN A 81 2.47 -11.85 9.79
C GLN A 81 2.93 -10.66 8.94
N VAL A 82 2.02 -9.98 8.25
CA VAL A 82 2.34 -8.80 7.43
C VAL A 82 2.88 -7.65 8.29
N PHE A 83 2.25 -7.37 9.44
CA PHE A 83 2.74 -6.31 10.33
C PHE A 83 4.10 -6.63 10.93
N LYS A 84 4.37 -7.90 11.24
CA LYS A 84 5.69 -8.34 11.70
C LYS A 84 6.75 -8.11 10.63
N GLU A 85 6.47 -8.52 9.38
CA GLU A 85 7.37 -8.27 8.25
C GLU A 85 7.66 -6.78 8.07
N GLN A 86 6.65 -5.91 8.16
CA GLN A 86 6.84 -4.46 8.08
C GLN A 86 7.65 -3.89 9.25
N MET A 87 7.40 -4.37 10.47
CA MET A 87 8.16 -3.94 11.64
C MET A 87 9.64 -4.33 11.52
N ASP A 88 9.92 -5.54 11.04
CA ASP A 88 11.29 -6.03 10.86
C ASP A 88 12.02 -5.22 9.77
N GLN A 89 11.35 -4.89 8.65
CA GLN A 89 11.89 -4.00 7.62
C GLN A 89 12.21 -2.60 8.15
N LEU A 90 11.32 -2.02 8.96
CA LEU A 90 11.53 -0.70 9.56
C LEU A 90 12.70 -0.70 10.55
N LYS A 91 12.80 -1.73 11.40
CA LYS A 91 13.93 -1.88 12.33
C LYS A 91 15.26 -1.99 11.60
N GLU A 92 15.31 -2.70 10.49
CA GLU A 92 16.53 -2.80 9.72
C GLU A 92 16.90 -1.46 9.07
N LYS A 93 15.91 -0.75 8.53
CA LYS A 93 16.12 0.61 8.01
C LYS A 93 16.61 1.58 9.09
N GLU A 94 16.05 1.50 10.30
CA GLU A 94 16.48 2.30 11.44
C GLU A 94 17.96 2.05 11.78
N LYS A 95 18.37 0.77 11.85
CA LYS A 95 19.78 0.41 12.11
C LYS A 95 20.72 0.96 11.04
N THR A 96 20.37 0.80 9.76
CA THR A 96 21.20 1.31 8.65
C THR A 96 21.36 2.82 8.72
N LEU A 97 20.27 3.55 8.96
CA LEU A 97 20.31 5.01 9.09
C LEU A 97 21.07 5.45 10.34
N ALA A 98 20.96 4.72 11.45
CA ALA A 98 21.72 5.01 12.66
C ALA A 98 23.23 4.84 12.44
N ALA A 99 23.64 3.77 11.73
CA ALA A 99 25.02 3.54 11.37
C ALA A 99 25.57 4.64 10.44
N GLU A 100 24.81 5.03 9.41
CA GLU A 100 25.19 6.11 8.49
C GLU A 100 25.32 7.45 9.22
N ASN A 101 24.35 7.78 10.10
CA ASN A 101 24.40 8.99 10.90
C ASN A 101 25.61 9.03 11.85
N ALA A 102 25.98 7.89 12.46
CA ALA A 102 27.16 7.80 13.30
C ALA A 102 28.44 8.09 12.49
N MET A 103 28.58 7.49 11.31
CA MET A 103 29.70 7.74 10.40
C MET A 103 29.80 9.22 9.98
N LEU A 104 28.66 9.84 9.64
CA LEU A 104 28.63 11.27 9.28
C LEU A 104 29.01 12.18 10.45
N CYS A 105 28.59 11.84 11.67
CA CYS A 105 29.00 12.56 12.88
C CYS A 105 30.51 12.48 13.10
N GLU A 106 31.12 11.30 12.97
CA GLU A 106 32.57 11.14 13.09
C GLU A 106 33.34 11.95 12.04
N ILE A 107 32.87 11.97 10.79
CA ILE A 107 33.48 12.78 9.72
C ILE A 107 33.38 14.27 10.06
N ARG A 108 32.21 14.73 10.51
CA ARG A 108 32.01 16.13 10.91
C ARG A 108 32.94 16.54 12.06
N GLU A 109 33.13 15.66 13.04
CA GLU A 109 34.06 15.90 14.14
C GLU A 109 35.50 16.02 13.65
N LYS A 110 35.95 15.14 12.75
CA LYS A 110 37.29 15.20 12.14
C LYS A 110 37.51 16.49 11.35
N ILE A 111 36.55 16.90 10.51
CA ILE A 111 36.63 18.17 9.77
C ILE A 111 36.67 19.36 10.72
N GLY A 112 35.84 19.37 11.77
CA GLY A 112 35.85 20.43 12.79
C GLY A 112 37.16 20.52 13.58
N GLN A 113 37.87 19.40 13.77
CA GLN A 113 39.20 19.38 14.38
C GLN A 113 40.28 19.91 13.43
N GLN A 114 40.24 19.54 12.14
CA GLN A 114 41.17 20.05 11.12
C GLN A 114 41.05 21.56 10.94
N ALA A 115 39.82 22.09 10.84
CA ALA A 115 39.59 23.53 10.73
C ALA A 115 40.11 24.34 11.95
N ARG A 116 40.13 23.75 13.14
CA ARG A 116 40.73 24.38 14.34
C ARG A 116 42.25 24.33 14.33
N GLN A 117 42.85 23.30 13.74
CA GLN A 117 44.31 23.19 13.60
C GLN A 117 44.85 24.17 12.55
N GLU A 118 44.21 24.26 11.38
CA GLU A 118 44.58 25.24 10.34
C GLU A 118 44.49 26.69 10.86
N SER A 119 43.44 27.03 11.63
CA SER A 119 43.32 28.37 12.25
C SER A 119 44.39 28.69 13.31
N ASN A 120 45.01 27.66 13.90
CA ASN A 120 46.08 27.84 14.88
C ASN A 120 47.45 27.97 14.20
N GLU A 121 47.69 27.27 13.09
CA GLU A 121 48.91 27.40 12.28
C GLU A 121 48.98 28.78 11.59
N ASP A 122 47.84 29.31 11.12
CA ASP A 122 47.76 30.67 10.59
C ASP A 122 48.06 31.74 11.67
N ARG A 123 47.66 31.51 12.93
CA ARG A 123 47.97 32.41 14.05
C ARG A 123 49.45 32.42 14.44
N GLU A 124 50.15 31.29 14.34
CA GLU A 124 51.60 31.22 14.57
C GLU A 124 52.40 31.92 13.46
N MET A 125 51.92 31.89 12.21
CA MET A 125 52.57 32.60 11.11
C MET A 125 52.35 34.12 11.17
N VAL A 126 51.18 34.59 11.63
CA VAL A 126 50.82 36.02 11.75
C VAL A 126 51.56 36.71 12.91
N ALA A 127 51.94 35.98 13.97
CA ALA A 127 52.70 36.56 15.09
C ALA A 127 54.12 37.03 14.73
N LEU A 128 54.64 36.68 13.53
CA LEU A 128 55.96 37.09 13.06
C LEU A 128 55.93 38.30 12.08
N THR A 129 54.76 38.86 11.76
CA THR A 129 54.61 39.91 10.73
C THR A 129 53.85 41.16 11.17
N GLU A 130 53.59 41.36 12.47
CA GLU A 130 53.00 42.61 12.98
C GLU A 130 54.03 43.76 13.01
N SER A 131 54.42 44.20 11.81
CA SER A 131 54.97 45.53 11.56
C SER A 131 54.36 46.10 10.27
N SER A 132 53.05 46.30 10.26
CA SER A 132 52.42 47.17 9.26
C SER A 132 51.09 47.69 9.80
N GLU A 133 51.00 49.00 9.96
CA GLU A 133 49.78 49.71 10.34
C GLU A 133 48.73 49.53 9.24
N ASN A 134 47.70 48.73 9.50
CA ASN A 134 46.54 48.60 8.61
C ASN A 134 45.40 49.44 9.18
N SER A 135 44.86 50.37 8.39
CA SER A 135 43.71 51.19 8.79
C SER A 135 42.41 50.38 8.67
N ASP A 136 41.67 50.27 9.76
CA ASP A 136 40.37 49.59 9.80
C ASP A 136 39.28 50.37 9.06
N VAL A 137 38.66 49.74 8.05
CA VAL A 137 37.40 50.19 7.46
C VAL A 137 36.32 49.19 7.85
N GLU A 138 35.37 49.62 8.68
CA GLU A 138 34.27 48.80 9.17
C GLU A 138 33.31 48.48 8.01
N THR A 139 33.17 47.19 7.67
CA THR A 139 32.18 46.71 6.70
C THR A 139 31.20 45.79 7.41
N GLU A 140 29.90 45.96 7.16
CA GLU A 140 28.82 45.14 7.71
C GLU A 140 28.74 43.74 7.05
N LEU A 141 29.88 43.12 6.76
CA LEU A 141 29.94 41.81 6.11
C LEU A 141 29.81 40.71 7.16
N PHE A 142 28.61 40.17 7.33
CA PHE A 142 28.37 39.01 8.18
C PHE A 142 28.72 37.71 7.43
N ILE A 143 29.87 37.11 7.74
CA ILE A 143 30.27 35.77 7.29
C ILE A 143 29.95 34.78 8.42
N GLY A 144 28.71 34.31 8.45
CA GLY A 144 28.24 33.27 9.37
C GLY A 144 27.35 32.25 8.64
N PRO A 145 27.18 31.03 9.20
CA PRO A 145 26.26 30.07 8.63
C PRO A 145 24.84 30.69 8.53
N PRO A 146 24.11 30.45 7.44
CA PRO A 146 22.83 31.11 7.20
C PRO A 146 21.88 30.85 8.38
N GLU A 147 21.16 31.89 8.81
CA GLU A 147 20.20 31.82 9.91
C GLU A 147 19.27 30.63 9.67
N GLY A 148 19.42 29.60 10.52
CA GLY A 148 18.61 28.40 10.45
C GLY A 148 17.14 28.80 10.60
N ARG A 149 16.32 28.46 9.60
CA ARG A 149 14.87 28.63 9.68
C ARG A 149 14.38 27.97 10.95
N ILE A 150 14.02 28.77 11.96
CA ILE A 150 13.30 28.31 13.15
C ILE A 150 12.02 27.66 12.63
N LYS A 151 11.98 26.32 12.59
CA LYS A 151 10.72 25.61 12.54
C LYS A 151 10.03 25.93 13.85
N ARG A 152 9.10 26.88 13.82
CA ARG A 152 8.12 27.08 14.89
C ARG A 152 7.44 25.73 15.11
N THR A 153 7.88 25.00 16.12
CA THR A 153 7.12 23.89 16.68
C THR A 153 5.89 24.51 17.34
N LEU A 154 4.80 24.57 16.58
CA LEU A 154 3.48 24.72 17.15
C LEU A 154 3.24 23.48 18.03
N THR A 155 3.45 23.66 19.32
CA THR A 155 3.00 22.71 20.34
C THR A 155 1.94 23.42 21.18
N SER A 156 0.83 22.69 21.38
CA SER A 156 -0.34 22.98 22.22
C SER A 156 -1.38 23.94 21.62
N LEU A 157 -2.69 23.67 21.65
CA LEU A 157 -3.47 22.81 22.55
C LEU A 157 -4.62 22.08 21.83
N TYR A 158 -4.81 20.81 22.19
CA TYR A 158 -6.10 20.12 22.13
C TYR A 158 -6.71 20.24 23.55
N ILE A 159 -7.82 20.94 23.68
CA ILE A 159 -8.89 20.67 24.65
C ILE A 159 -10.12 20.38 23.79
#